data_AF-A0A251XG83-F1
#
_entry.id   AF-A0A251XG83-F1
#
_cell.length_a   1.000
_cell.length_b   1.000
_cell.length_c   1.000
_cell.angle_alpha   90.00
_cell.angle_beta   90.00
_cell.angle_gamma   90.00
#
_symmetry.space_group_name_H-M   'P 1'
#
loop_
_entity.id
_entity.type
_entity.pdbx_description
1 polymer ?
#
loop_
_entity_poly.entity_id
_entity_poly.type
_entity_poly.pdbx_seq_one_letter_code
_entity_poly.pdbx_strand_id
1 'polypeptide(L)'
;MRPGGRCSSLPTHHPPHPLRRSRARPAAPSETKRDGGTEGSHLDLDLLAFPELTAERRTVVRAVADLAQDPVAAARALKLGPRQAGEVERNRVLESSPTMSAIRRYTGVLYDPIGADSLDAAQLAFAGRHVAVHSALLGPVRATDPIPAYRLSHDSRVPGIRMKAHWVASVRRVLEGIPGLVLDLRSEGYAPSDRVRDMRTPPWCAWSPAARTAPCGRSTTSTRRRRASWCGR
;
A
#
# COMPACT_ATOMS: atom_id res chain seq x y z
N MET A 1 27.09 79.48 5.65
CA MET A 1 27.71 78.39 4.87
C MET A 1 28.02 77.24 5.82
N ARG A 2 27.41 76.06 5.63
CA ARG A 2 27.64 74.83 6.40
C ARG A 2 28.50 73.87 5.56
N PRO A 3 29.58 73.24 6.08
CA PRO A 3 30.17 72.09 5.42
C PRO A 3 29.44 70.81 5.86
N GLY A 4 28.97 70.05 4.87
CA GLY A 4 28.18 68.84 5.03
C GLY A 4 29.01 67.62 5.43
N GLY A 5 28.42 66.80 6.30
CA GLY A 5 28.92 65.46 6.63
C GLY A 5 28.56 64.43 5.56
N ARG A 6 29.36 63.38 5.50
CA ARG A 6 28.95 62.06 4.99
C ARG A 6 29.56 61.00 5.91
N CYS A 7 28.71 60.35 6.71
CA CYS A 7 29.00 59.05 7.30
C CYS A 7 28.75 58.00 6.22
N SER A 8 29.77 57.24 5.88
CA SER A 8 29.67 56.07 4.99
C SER A 8 28.93 54.95 5.70
N SER A 9 27.80 54.53 5.14
CA SER A 9 26.98 53.40 5.58
C SER A 9 27.68 52.07 5.28
N LEU A 10 27.84 51.23 6.31
CA LEU A 10 28.26 49.83 6.19
C LEU A 10 27.13 48.99 5.56
N PRO A 11 27.44 47.97 4.75
CA PRO A 11 26.42 47.06 4.21
C PRO A 11 25.92 46.10 5.29
N THR A 12 24.60 46.07 5.48
CA THR A 12 23.91 45.11 6.34
C THR A 12 23.91 43.73 5.68
N HIS A 13 24.64 42.79 6.29
CA HIS A 13 24.64 41.39 5.93
C HIS A 13 23.30 40.76 6.38
N HIS A 14 22.41 40.45 5.44
CA HIS A 14 21.21 39.67 5.74
C HIS A 14 21.58 38.19 5.88
N PRO A 15 21.22 37.50 6.97
CA PRO A 15 21.40 36.06 7.07
C PRO A 15 20.38 35.33 6.20
N PRO A 16 20.75 34.19 5.56
CA PRO A 16 19.83 33.43 4.73
C PRO A 16 18.73 32.77 5.57
N HIS A 17 17.48 32.89 5.08
CA HIS A 17 16.31 32.22 5.65
C HIS A 17 16.51 30.69 5.70
N PRO A 18 16.18 30.01 6.82
CA PRO A 18 16.31 28.57 6.89
C PRO A 18 15.27 27.91 5.97
N LEU A 19 15.77 27.06 5.07
CA LEU A 19 14.98 26.19 4.20
C LEU A 19 13.96 25.41 5.04
N ARG A 20 12.69 25.67 4.77
CA ARG A 20 11.54 25.00 5.39
C ARG A 20 11.63 23.51 5.03
N ARG A 21 12.15 22.69 5.96
CA ARG A 21 12.15 21.23 5.82
C ARG A 21 10.71 20.78 5.61
N SER A 22 10.38 20.44 4.37
CA SER A 22 9.18 19.70 4.03
C SER A 22 9.25 18.39 4.81
N ARG A 23 8.50 18.31 5.91
CA ARG A 23 8.22 17.04 6.57
C ARG A 23 7.43 16.21 5.57
N ALA A 24 8.13 15.35 4.83
CA ALA A 24 7.50 14.24 4.15
C ALA A 24 6.69 13.50 5.23
N ARG A 25 5.37 13.59 5.15
CA ARG A 25 4.52 12.72 5.96
C ARG A 25 4.83 11.31 5.47
N PRO A 26 5.27 10.38 6.34
CA PRO A 26 5.41 8.99 5.93
C PRO A 26 4.06 8.55 5.36
N ALA A 27 4.07 8.09 4.11
CA ALA A 27 2.88 7.51 3.50
C ALA A 27 2.40 6.37 4.43
N ALA A 28 1.09 6.31 4.66
CA ALA A 28 0.50 5.18 5.36
C ALA A 28 1.00 3.88 4.68
N PRO A 29 1.34 2.85 5.45
CA PRO A 29 2.03 1.69 4.90
C PRO A 29 1.11 1.07 3.84
N SER A 30 1.63 0.82 2.63
CA SER A 30 1.01 0.10 1.50
C SER A 30 0.02 0.81 0.56
N GLU A 31 -0.27 2.11 0.72
CA GLU A 31 -1.26 2.73 -0.19
C GLU A 31 -0.70 3.03 -1.60
N THR A 32 0.61 3.27 -1.68
CA THR A 32 1.27 3.66 -2.93
C THR A 32 1.46 2.47 -3.84
N LYS A 33 1.19 2.68 -5.13
CA LYS A 33 1.41 1.71 -6.19
C LYS A 33 2.35 2.31 -7.22
N ARG A 34 3.27 1.48 -7.72
CA ARG A 34 4.17 1.87 -8.81
C ARG A 34 3.36 2.11 -10.09
N ASP A 35 3.75 3.10 -10.88
CA ASP A 35 3.22 3.35 -12.22
C ASP A 35 3.80 2.39 -13.27
N GLY A 36 3.22 2.42 -14.47
CA GLY A 36 3.62 1.59 -15.59
C GLY A 36 3.04 0.17 -15.53
N GLY A 37 3.68 -0.74 -16.25
CA GLY A 37 3.22 -2.10 -16.47
C GLY A 37 3.63 -2.58 -17.86
N THR A 38 3.22 -3.78 -18.22
CA THR A 38 3.44 -4.32 -19.56
C THR A 38 2.54 -3.57 -20.54
N GLU A 39 3.12 -2.93 -21.55
CA GLU A 39 2.38 -2.22 -22.58
C GLU A 39 1.44 -3.18 -23.34
N GLY A 40 0.24 -2.71 -23.68
CA GLY A 40 -0.81 -3.53 -24.32
C GLY A 40 -1.51 -4.54 -23.40
N SER A 41 -1.04 -4.74 -22.16
CA SER A 41 -1.78 -5.54 -21.17
C SER A 41 -2.95 -4.75 -20.57
N HIS A 42 -3.93 -5.50 -20.05
CA HIS A 42 -5.15 -4.97 -19.45
C HIS A 42 -5.57 -5.85 -18.27
N LEU A 43 -6.48 -5.37 -17.44
CA LEU A 43 -7.00 -6.17 -16.32
C LEU A 43 -7.89 -7.29 -16.87
N ASP A 44 -7.42 -8.52 -16.73
CA ASP A 44 -8.21 -9.72 -16.94
C ASP A 44 -8.47 -10.38 -15.58
N LEU A 45 -9.73 -10.38 -15.15
CA LEU A 45 -10.13 -10.95 -13.86
C LEU A 45 -10.04 -12.47 -13.83
N ASP A 46 -10.13 -13.13 -14.99
CA ASP A 46 -10.15 -14.58 -15.10
C ASP A 46 -8.72 -15.17 -15.01
N LEU A 47 -7.69 -14.35 -15.21
CA LEU A 47 -6.28 -14.70 -14.98
C LEU A 47 -5.85 -14.62 -13.52
N LEU A 48 -6.65 -14.01 -12.65
CA LEU A 48 -6.30 -13.82 -11.25
C LEU A 48 -6.51 -15.11 -10.44
N ALA A 49 -5.67 -15.32 -9.44
CA ALA A 49 -5.86 -16.43 -8.51
C ALA A 49 -7.21 -16.35 -7.80
N PHE A 50 -7.71 -17.48 -7.27
CA PHE A 50 -9.00 -17.55 -6.58
C PHE A 50 -10.18 -17.13 -7.48
N PRO A 51 -10.48 -17.91 -8.54
CA PRO A 51 -11.53 -17.59 -9.50
C PRO A 51 -12.93 -17.48 -8.86
N GLU A 52 -13.11 -18.05 -7.67
CA GLU A 52 -14.33 -17.92 -6.87
C GLU A 52 -14.63 -16.47 -6.45
N LEU A 53 -13.64 -15.56 -6.52
CA LEU A 53 -13.78 -14.14 -6.20
C LEU A 53 -14.12 -13.26 -7.42
N THR A 54 -14.19 -13.83 -8.64
CA THR A 54 -14.32 -13.05 -9.88
C THR A 54 -15.60 -12.22 -9.92
N ALA A 55 -16.72 -12.73 -9.37
CA ALA A 55 -17.98 -11.99 -9.32
C ALA A 55 -17.89 -10.77 -8.39
N GLU A 56 -17.30 -10.94 -7.22
CA GLU A 56 -17.05 -9.88 -6.24
C GLU A 56 -16.10 -8.83 -6.81
N ARG A 57 -15.03 -9.25 -7.49
CA ARG A 57 -14.07 -8.36 -8.17
C ARG A 57 -14.76 -7.50 -9.21
N ARG A 58 -15.57 -8.11 -10.09
CA ARG A 58 -16.31 -7.40 -11.13
C ARG A 58 -17.22 -6.32 -10.55
N THR A 59 -17.85 -6.61 -9.41
CA THR A 59 -18.71 -5.66 -8.69
C THR A 59 -17.92 -4.43 -8.22
N VAL A 60 -16.78 -4.63 -7.56
CA VAL A 60 -15.98 -3.51 -7.04
C VAL A 60 -15.31 -2.74 -8.17
N VAL A 61 -14.76 -3.42 -9.18
CA VAL A 61 -14.13 -2.79 -10.35
C VAL A 61 -15.09 -1.85 -11.05
N ARG A 62 -16.31 -2.31 -11.38
CA ARG A 62 -17.33 -1.49 -12.01
C ARG A 62 -17.71 -0.30 -11.14
N ALA A 63 -18.03 -0.51 -9.87
CA ALA A 63 -18.43 0.58 -8.98
C ALA A 63 -17.33 1.64 -8.80
N VAL A 64 -16.06 1.25 -8.82
CA VAL A 64 -14.93 2.18 -8.74
C VAL A 64 -14.73 2.94 -10.06
N ALA A 65 -14.86 2.27 -11.21
CA ALA A 65 -14.79 2.91 -12.52
C ALA A 65 -15.95 3.89 -12.76
N ASP A 66 -17.16 3.52 -12.32
CA ASP A 66 -18.36 4.36 -12.38
C ASP A 66 -18.22 5.58 -11.47
N LEU A 67 -17.75 5.39 -10.23
CA LEU A 67 -17.45 6.48 -9.30
C LEU A 67 -16.44 7.47 -9.91
N ALA A 68 -15.44 6.96 -10.63
CA ALA A 68 -14.41 7.79 -11.26
C ALA A 68 -14.94 8.66 -12.42
N GLN A 69 -16.15 8.44 -12.92
CA GLN A 69 -16.79 9.33 -13.89
C GLN A 69 -17.25 10.66 -13.29
N ASP A 70 -17.39 10.74 -11.96
CA ASP A 70 -17.60 11.99 -11.22
C ASP A 70 -16.35 12.31 -10.38
N PRO A 71 -15.42 13.16 -10.87
CA PRO A 71 -14.19 13.47 -10.16
C PRO A 71 -14.39 14.08 -8.77
N VAL A 72 -15.49 14.82 -8.56
CA VAL A 72 -15.76 15.46 -7.27
C VAL A 72 -16.25 14.43 -6.26
N ALA A 73 -17.18 13.55 -6.67
CA ALA A 73 -17.64 12.45 -5.83
C ALA A 73 -16.50 11.46 -5.55
N ALA A 74 -15.72 11.08 -6.57
CA ALA A 74 -14.56 10.21 -6.44
C ALA A 74 -13.54 10.77 -5.45
N ALA A 75 -13.18 12.05 -5.58
CA ALA A 75 -12.21 12.66 -4.67
C ALA A 75 -12.67 12.61 -3.21
N ARG A 76 -13.97 12.84 -2.94
CA ARG A 76 -14.54 12.74 -1.59
C ARG A 76 -14.55 11.29 -1.08
N ALA A 77 -15.03 10.35 -1.90
CA ALA A 77 -15.15 8.94 -1.56
C ALA A 77 -13.79 8.26 -1.29
N LEU A 78 -12.78 8.62 -2.08
CA LEU A 78 -11.42 8.08 -2.04
C LEU A 78 -10.47 8.91 -1.16
N LYS A 79 -11.01 9.94 -0.48
CA LYS A 79 -10.29 10.86 0.43
C LYS A 79 -9.06 11.50 -0.22
N LEU A 80 -9.22 11.95 -1.46
CA LEU A 80 -8.15 12.53 -2.27
C LEU A 80 -8.02 14.03 -2.01
N GLY A 81 -6.79 14.48 -1.83
CA GLY A 81 -6.47 15.90 -1.82
C GLY A 81 -6.37 16.49 -3.24
N PRO A 82 -6.31 17.82 -3.38
CA PRO A 82 -6.26 18.50 -4.68
C PRO A 82 -5.10 18.07 -5.60
N ARG A 83 -3.98 17.60 -5.01
CA ARG A 83 -2.80 17.13 -5.75
C ARG A 83 -2.92 15.69 -6.26
N GLN A 84 -3.99 14.99 -5.92
CA GLN A 84 -4.20 13.58 -6.24
C GLN A 84 -5.32 13.39 -7.26
N ALA A 85 -5.68 14.43 -8.01
CA ALA A 85 -6.71 14.35 -9.05
C ALA A 85 -6.39 13.27 -10.11
N GLY A 86 -5.10 13.06 -10.41
CA GLY A 86 -4.67 11.99 -11.33
C GLY A 86 -5.00 10.58 -10.86
N GLU A 87 -5.23 10.36 -9.57
CA GLU A 87 -5.65 9.07 -9.03
C GLU A 87 -7.10 8.72 -9.41
N VAL A 88 -7.93 9.72 -9.71
CA VAL A 88 -9.28 9.50 -10.24
C VAL A 88 -9.19 8.96 -11.67
N GLU A 89 -8.35 9.56 -12.50
CA GLU A 89 -8.18 9.10 -13.89
C GLU A 89 -7.67 7.66 -13.95
N ARG A 90 -6.75 7.30 -13.06
CA ARG A 90 -6.25 5.92 -12.92
C ARG A 90 -7.38 4.92 -12.66
N ASN A 91 -8.39 5.29 -11.86
CA ASN A 91 -9.57 4.45 -11.66
C ASN A 91 -10.54 4.48 -12.85
N ARG A 92 -10.57 5.58 -13.63
CA ARG A 92 -11.43 5.71 -14.81
C ARG A 92 -11.03 4.74 -15.92
N VAL A 93 -9.73 4.51 -16.10
CA VAL A 93 -9.18 3.62 -17.14
C VAL A 93 -8.73 2.26 -16.58
N LEU A 94 -9.31 1.83 -15.47
CA LEU A 94 -8.82 0.69 -14.68
C LEU A 94 -8.76 -0.62 -15.47
N GLU A 95 -9.81 -0.91 -16.25
CA GLU A 95 -9.91 -2.14 -17.04
C GLU A 95 -8.89 -2.18 -18.18
N SER A 96 -8.62 -1.05 -18.82
CA SER A 96 -7.66 -0.94 -19.94
C SER A 96 -6.23 -0.59 -19.51
N SER A 97 -5.97 -0.48 -18.20
CA SER A 97 -4.67 -0.03 -17.69
C SER A 97 -3.60 -1.12 -17.78
N PRO A 98 -2.35 -0.76 -18.11
CA PRO A 98 -1.22 -1.68 -18.06
C PRO A 98 -1.09 -2.37 -16.69
N THR A 99 -0.90 -3.67 -16.72
CA THR A 99 -0.77 -4.52 -15.54
C THR A 99 0.67 -4.86 -15.22
N MET A 100 0.94 -5.19 -13.96
CA MET A 100 2.22 -5.75 -13.52
C MET A 100 1.97 -6.69 -12.34
N SER A 101 2.89 -7.60 -12.05
CA SER A 101 2.77 -8.53 -10.93
C SER A 101 2.52 -7.79 -9.61
N ALA A 102 1.58 -8.26 -8.79
CA ALA A 102 1.22 -7.63 -7.52
C ALA A 102 2.42 -7.30 -6.62
N ILE A 103 3.42 -8.19 -6.53
CA ILE A 103 4.63 -8.01 -5.73
C ILE A 103 5.52 -6.84 -6.18
N ARG A 104 5.41 -6.43 -7.46
CA ARG A 104 6.08 -5.25 -8.03
C ARG A 104 5.20 -4.01 -8.03
N ARG A 105 3.88 -4.17 -7.93
CA ARG A 105 2.90 -3.07 -7.95
C ARG A 105 2.88 -2.34 -6.61
N TYR A 106 2.80 -3.07 -5.50
CA TYR A 106 2.69 -2.45 -4.16
C TYR A 106 4.05 -1.98 -3.65
N THR A 107 4.08 -0.80 -3.05
CA THR A 107 5.30 -0.20 -2.49
C THR A 107 5.11 0.23 -1.04
N GLY A 108 6.21 0.62 -0.39
CA GLY A 108 6.24 1.08 0.99
C GLY A 108 6.87 0.07 1.94
N VAL A 109 6.90 0.41 3.24
CA VAL A 109 7.70 -0.30 4.27
C VAL A 109 7.52 -1.81 4.36
N LEU A 110 6.38 -2.36 3.94
CA LEU A 110 6.13 -3.80 3.90
C LEU A 110 6.71 -4.46 2.63
N TYR A 111 6.66 -3.76 1.49
CA TYR A 111 6.99 -4.31 0.17
C TYR A 111 8.40 -3.95 -0.28
N ASP A 112 8.88 -2.74 0.01
CA ASP A 112 10.21 -2.28 -0.40
C ASP A 112 11.34 -3.23 0.08
N PRO A 113 11.31 -3.76 1.32
CA PRO A 113 12.34 -4.70 1.79
C PRO A 113 12.33 -6.06 1.10
N ILE A 114 11.24 -6.42 0.40
CA ILE A 114 11.16 -7.67 -0.39
C ILE A 114 12.12 -7.58 -1.58
N GLY A 115 12.40 -6.38 -2.09
CA GLY A 115 13.32 -6.20 -3.21
C GLY A 115 12.82 -6.91 -4.48
N ALA A 116 11.54 -6.78 -4.81
CA ALA A 116 10.87 -7.56 -5.87
C ALA A 116 11.53 -7.49 -7.25
N ASP A 117 12.24 -6.39 -7.55
CA ASP A 117 12.98 -6.20 -8.81
C ASP A 117 14.28 -7.03 -8.86
N SER A 118 14.76 -7.52 -7.71
CA SER A 118 15.98 -8.35 -7.59
C SER A 118 15.71 -9.85 -7.48
N LEU A 119 14.43 -10.26 -7.50
CA LEU A 119 14.07 -11.67 -7.42
C LEU A 119 14.41 -12.38 -8.73
N ASP A 120 15.10 -13.52 -8.62
CA ASP A 120 15.30 -14.44 -9.73
C ASP A 120 14.01 -15.21 -10.09
N ALA A 121 14.05 -15.97 -11.17
CA ALA A 121 12.89 -16.71 -11.67
C ALA A 121 12.37 -17.75 -10.66
N ALA A 122 13.25 -18.42 -9.91
CA ALA A 122 12.87 -19.43 -8.92
C ALA A 122 12.21 -18.79 -7.69
N GLN A 123 12.76 -17.67 -7.23
CA GLN A 123 12.22 -16.87 -6.14
C GLN A 123 10.85 -16.27 -6.51
N LEU A 124 10.70 -15.76 -7.73
CA LEU A 124 9.42 -15.24 -8.21
C LEU A 124 8.37 -16.36 -8.32
N ALA A 125 8.75 -17.53 -8.82
CA ALA A 125 7.86 -18.69 -8.87
C ALA A 125 7.46 -19.18 -7.47
N PHE A 126 8.39 -19.17 -6.51
CA PHE A 126 8.10 -19.46 -5.11
C PHE A 126 7.10 -18.44 -4.54
N ALA A 127 7.36 -17.13 -4.71
CA ALA A 127 6.47 -16.08 -4.26
C ALA A 127 5.06 -16.23 -4.89
N GLY A 128 4.96 -16.52 -6.17
CA GLY A 128 3.68 -16.76 -6.85
C GLY A 128 2.85 -17.89 -6.24
N ARG A 129 3.49 -18.94 -5.73
CA ARG A 129 2.79 -20.07 -5.09
C ARG A 129 2.45 -19.83 -3.62
N HIS A 130 3.26 -19.07 -2.89
CA HIS A 130 3.20 -19.02 -1.43
C HIS A 130 2.80 -17.65 -0.85
N VAL A 131 2.80 -16.59 -1.65
CA VAL A 131 2.51 -15.24 -1.20
C VAL A 131 1.25 -14.72 -1.88
N ALA A 132 0.29 -14.30 -1.05
CA ALA A 132 -0.89 -13.57 -1.49
C ALA A 132 -0.93 -12.18 -0.85
N VAL A 133 -1.41 -11.20 -1.61
CA VAL A 133 -1.64 -9.83 -1.18
C VAL A 133 -3.13 -9.56 -1.13
N HIS A 134 -3.62 -8.99 -0.03
CA HIS A 134 -5.02 -8.57 0.07
C HIS A 134 -5.17 -7.17 -0.54
N SER A 135 -5.65 -7.12 -1.78
CA SER A 135 -6.01 -5.90 -2.51
C SER A 135 -7.38 -5.38 -2.05
N ALA A 136 -7.48 -4.09 -1.72
CA ALA A 136 -8.79 -3.47 -1.45
C ALA A 136 -9.77 -3.60 -2.64
N LEU A 137 -9.25 -3.59 -3.87
CA LEU A 137 -10.02 -3.65 -5.10
C LEU A 137 -10.32 -5.08 -5.55
N LEU A 138 -9.33 -5.97 -5.41
CA LEU A 138 -9.35 -7.30 -6.02
C LEU A 138 -9.44 -8.45 -5.01
N GLY A 139 -9.54 -8.14 -3.71
CA GLY A 139 -9.41 -9.14 -2.65
C GLY A 139 -8.01 -9.78 -2.63
N PRO A 140 -7.86 -11.00 -2.10
CA PRO A 140 -6.64 -11.78 -2.24
C PRO A 140 -6.23 -11.95 -3.71
N VAL A 141 -4.97 -11.67 -4.02
CA VAL A 141 -4.29 -11.93 -5.30
C VAL A 141 -2.93 -12.56 -5.03
N ARG A 142 -2.41 -13.42 -5.92
CA ARG A 142 -1.05 -13.96 -5.77
C ARG A 142 -0.01 -12.89 -6.07
N ALA A 143 1.19 -13.07 -5.54
CA ALA A 143 2.33 -12.18 -5.78
C ALA A 143 2.60 -11.93 -7.28
N THR A 144 2.34 -12.92 -8.13
CA THR A 144 2.58 -12.86 -9.58
C THR A 144 1.36 -12.42 -10.39
N ASP A 145 0.19 -12.23 -9.79
CA ASP A 145 -1.03 -11.86 -10.51
C ASP A 145 -0.86 -10.48 -11.19
N PRO A 146 -1.27 -10.34 -12.47
CA PRO A 146 -1.17 -9.09 -13.21
C PRO A 146 -2.26 -8.10 -12.75
N ILE A 147 -1.87 -7.02 -12.08
CA ILE A 147 -2.83 -6.02 -11.57
C ILE A 147 -2.52 -4.60 -12.10
N PRO A 148 -3.55 -3.79 -12.39
CA PRO A 148 -3.36 -2.39 -12.77
C PRO A 148 -2.95 -1.54 -11.55
N ALA A 149 -2.47 -0.33 -11.82
CA ALA A 149 -2.44 0.68 -10.78
C ALA A 149 -3.87 1.17 -10.53
N TYR A 150 -4.25 1.36 -9.26
CA TYR A 150 -5.56 1.89 -8.89
C TYR A 150 -5.49 2.65 -7.56
N ARG A 151 -6.49 3.49 -7.29
CA ARG A 151 -6.70 4.16 -6.02
C ARG A 151 -7.92 3.63 -5.30
N LEU A 152 -7.68 2.78 -4.31
CA LEU A 152 -8.70 2.33 -3.37
C LEU A 152 -7.99 1.82 -2.12
N SER A 153 -8.50 2.19 -0.96
CA SER A 153 -8.03 1.78 0.36
C SER A 153 -9.12 1.04 1.12
N HIS A 154 -8.76 0.34 2.20
CA HIS A 154 -9.73 -0.36 3.06
C HIS A 154 -10.77 0.57 3.71
N ASP A 155 -10.47 1.88 3.83
CA ASP A 155 -11.32 2.89 4.45
C ASP A 155 -11.95 3.87 3.43
N SER A 156 -11.79 3.58 2.14
CA SER A 156 -12.49 4.26 1.05
C SER A 156 -13.99 3.97 1.11
N ARG A 157 -14.81 4.94 0.69
CA ARG A 157 -16.27 4.86 0.72
C ARG A 157 -16.83 4.76 -0.69
N VAL A 158 -16.86 3.56 -1.25
CA VAL A 158 -17.51 3.30 -2.54
C VAL A 158 -19.03 3.29 -2.33
N PRO A 159 -19.80 4.20 -2.98
CA PRO A 159 -21.26 4.22 -2.84
C PRO A 159 -21.88 2.86 -3.17
N GLY A 160 -22.85 2.43 -2.36
CA GLY A 160 -23.52 1.14 -2.55
C GLY A 160 -22.75 -0.10 -2.08
N ILE A 161 -21.45 0.02 -1.77
CA ILE A 161 -20.62 -1.14 -1.35
C ILE A 161 -20.04 -0.92 0.04
N ARG A 162 -20.38 -1.83 0.97
CA ARG A 162 -19.69 -1.92 2.27
C ARG A 162 -18.44 -2.77 2.12
N MET A 163 -17.33 -2.16 1.70
CA MET A 163 -16.06 -2.84 1.33
C MET A 163 -15.64 -3.98 2.27
N LYS A 164 -15.65 -3.76 3.59
CA LYS A 164 -15.31 -4.81 4.55
C LYS A 164 -16.27 -6.00 4.46
N ALA A 165 -17.58 -5.74 4.50
CA ALA A 165 -18.59 -6.80 4.45
C ALA A 165 -18.60 -7.52 3.09
N HIS A 166 -18.30 -6.81 2.00
CA HIS A 166 -18.21 -7.35 0.64
C HIS A 166 -17.20 -8.49 0.54
N TRP A 167 -16.05 -8.35 1.20
CA TRP A 167 -14.97 -9.34 1.11
C TRP A 167 -15.01 -10.43 2.18
N VAL A 168 -15.55 -10.17 3.38
CA VAL A 168 -15.36 -11.06 4.54
C VAL A 168 -15.80 -12.50 4.28
N ALA A 169 -16.99 -12.73 3.70
CA ALA A 169 -17.51 -14.08 3.52
C ALA A 169 -16.77 -14.87 2.43
N SER A 170 -16.51 -14.23 1.29
CA SER A 170 -15.83 -14.87 0.15
C SER A 170 -14.35 -15.10 0.42
N VAL A 171 -13.67 -14.14 1.04
CA VAL A 171 -12.27 -14.29 1.45
C VAL A 171 -12.11 -15.36 2.52
N ARG A 172 -12.99 -15.41 3.53
CA ARG A 172 -12.98 -16.48 4.53
C ARG A 172 -13.05 -17.86 3.85
N ARG A 173 -13.99 -18.06 2.93
CA ARG A 173 -14.16 -19.33 2.21
C ARG A 173 -12.91 -19.72 1.42
N VAL A 174 -12.30 -18.76 0.72
CA VAL A 174 -11.05 -18.99 -0.01
C VAL A 174 -9.94 -19.40 0.95
N LEU A 175 -9.77 -18.69 2.07
CA LEU A 175 -8.71 -18.97 3.03
C LEU A 175 -8.91 -20.31 3.75
N GLU A 176 -10.16 -20.70 4.03
CA GLU A 176 -10.51 -22.02 4.59
C GLU A 176 -10.21 -23.16 3.63
N GLY A 177 -10.24 -22.91 2.31
CA GLY A 177 -9.90 -23.89 1.28
C GLY A 177 -8.39 -24.08 1.06
N ILE A 178 -7.53 -23.25 1.66
CA ILE A 178 -6.07 -23.37 1.49
C ILE A 178 -5.56 -24.49 2.41
N PRO A 179 -4.95 -25.56 1.87
CA PRO A 179 -4.40 -26.62 2.69
C PRO A 179 -3.12 -26.16 3.40
N GLY A 180 -2.91 -26.67 4.62
CA GLY A 180 -1.69 -26.45 5.39
C GLY A 180 -1.67 -25.13 6.17
N LEU A 181 -0.45 -24.68 6.51
CA LEU A 181 -0.24 -23.52 7.37
C LEU A 181 -0.45 -22.21 6.59
N VAL A 182 -1.36 -21.36 7.06
CA VAL A 182 -1.54 -19.99 6.56
C VAL A 182 -0.99 -18.99 7.59
N LEU A 183 0.05 -18.26 7.18
CA LEU A 183 0.61 -17.16 7.97
C LEU A 183 -0.08 -15.84 7.58
N ASP A 184 -0.97 -15.34 8.43
CA ASP A 184 -1.67 -14.07 8.18
C ASP A 184 -0.83 -12.87 8.67
N LEU A 185 -0.22 -12.18 7.70
CA LEU A 185 0.58 -10.97 7.90
C LEU A 185 -0.19 -9.68 7.56
N ARG A 186 -1.50 -9.77 7.32
CA ARG A 186 -2.32 -8.61 6.96
C ARG A 186 -2.52 -7.69 8.16
N SER A 187 -2.55 -6.38 7.91
CA SER A 187 -2.84 -5.39 8.93
C SER A 187 -4.30 -5.47 9.41
N GLU A 188 -4.59 -4.90 10.57
CA GLU A 188 -5.93 -4.91 11.18
C GLU A 188 -7.03 -4.33 10.27
N GLY A 189 -6.70 -3.44 9.32
CA GLY A 189 -7.66 -2.92 8.36
C GLY A 189 -8.14 -3.94 7.32
N TYR A 190 -7.33 -4.97 7.04
CA TYR A 190 -7.57 -5.98 6.00
C TYR A 190 -7.84 -7.39 6.55
N ALA A 191 -7.61 -7.62 7.84
CA ALA A 191 -7.69 -8.93 8.50
C ALA A 191 -8.69 -9.10 9.66
N PRO A 192 -9.56 -8.13 10.04
CA PRO A 192 -10.12 -8.17 11.39
C PRO A 192 -11.29 -9.17 11.55
N SER A 193 -11.84 -9.74 10.47
CA SER A 193 -13.11 -10.49 10.55
C SER A 193 -13.19 -11.76 9.69
N ASP A 194 -12.22 -11.97 8.79
CA ASP A 194 -12.15 -13.11 7.89
C ASP A 194 -11.05 -14.12 8.28
N ARG A 195 -10.44 -13.96 9.46
CA ARG A 195 -9.44 -14.91 10.00
C ARG A 195 -10.05 -16.29 10.24
N VAL A 196 -9.26 -17.31 9.91
CA VAL A 196 -9.57 -18.74 10.05
C VAL A 196 -8.89 -19.29 11.30
N ARG A 197 -9.46 -20.37 11.87
CA ARG A 197 -9.14 -20.91 13.21
C ARG A 197 -7.68 -21.37 13.41
N ASP A 198 -6.94 -21.64 12.33
CA ASP A 198 -5.51 -22.05 12.36
C ASP A 198 -4.56 -21.01 11.74
N MET A 199 -5.00 -19.75 11.61
CA MET A 199 -4.10 -18.66 11.22
C MET A 199 -3.28 -18.19 12.42
N ARG A 200 -1.98 -18.50 12.40
CA ARG A 200 -1.05 -17.92 13.37
C ARG A 200 -0.73 -16.49 12.97
N THR A 201 -0.94 -15.56 13.90
CA THR A 201 -0.40 -14.20 13.77
C THR A 201 0.96 -14.20 14.45
N PRO A 202 2.04 -13.76 13.80
CA PRO A 202 3.30 -13.58 14.48
C PRO A 202 3.16 -12.55 15.61
N PRO A 203 3.78 -12.75 16.79
CA PRO A 203 3.60 -11.88 17.95
C PRO A 203 4.07 -10.44 17.75
N TRP A 204 4.81 -10.15 16.67
CA TRP A 204 5.34 -8.84 16.32
C TRP A 204 4.37 -7.97 15.51
N CYS A 205 3.19 -8.48 15.13
CA CYS A 205 2.17 -7.72 14.40
C CYS A 205 1.19 -6.94 15.30
N ALA A 206 1.22 -7.10 16.63
CA ALA A 206 0.41 -6.32 17.57
C ALA A 206 1.12 -4.98 17.89
N TRP A 207 1.08 -4.02 16.97
CA TRP A 207 1.57 -2.66 17.24
C TRP A 207 0.48 -1.85 17.94
N SER A 208 0.52 -1.79 19.28
CA SER A 208 -0.34 -0.90 20.06
C SER A 208 0.38 0.44 20.31
N PRO A 209 -0.21 1.61 19.96
CA PRO A 209 0.41 2.92 20.19
C PRO A 209 0.51 3.32 21.67
N ALA A 210 -0.01 2.48 22.58
CA ALA A 210 -0.14 2.79 23.99
C ALA A 210 0.84 1.98 24.86
N ALA A 211 2.12 1.93 24.49
CA ALA A 211 3.18 1.61 25.44
C ALA A 211 3.81 2.91 25.92
N ARG A 212 3.11 3.60 26.85
CA ARG A 212 3.74 4.64 27.67
C ARG A 212 4.88 3.97 28.45
N THR A 213 6.06 4.51 28.24
CA THR A 213 7.28 4.24 29.00
C THR A 213 7.02 4.34 30.50
N ALA A 214 7.35 3.28 31.23
CA ALA A 214 7.79 3.38 32.62
C ALA A 214 9.17 2.69 32.73
N PRO A 215 10.14 3.28 33.45
CA PRO A 215 11.54 2.90 33.38
C PRO A 215 11.90 1.83 34.42
N CYS A 216 12.78 0.89 34.08
CA CYS A 216 13.70 0.31 35.04
C CYS A 216 14.88 -0.38 34.34
N GLY A 217 16.10 -0.10 34.80
CA GLY A 217 17.25 -1.01 34.67
C GLY A 217 18.26 -0.68 33.58
N ARG A 218 19.41 -0.14 34.00
CA ARG A 218 20.63 0.08 33.21
C ARG A 218 21.27 -1.24 32.78
N SER A 219 21.81 -1.32 31.55
CA SER A 219 23.24 -1.59 31.29
C SER A 219 23.57 -1.80 29.80
N THR A 220 24.48 -0.94 29.32
CA THR A 220 25.60 -1.15 28.39
C THR A 220 25.41 -1.84 27.01
N THR A 221 25.49 -1.00 25.97
CA THR A 221 26.37 -1.09 24.79
C THR A 221 26.63 -2.45 24.13
N SER A 222 26.04 -2.69 22.95
CA SER A 222 26.82 -2.85 21.69
C SER A 222 25.93 -3.05 20.46
N THR A 223 26.34 -2.33 19.41
CA THR A 223 26.05 -2.39 17.97
C THR A 223 25.18 -3.55 17.45
N ARG A 224 23.93 -3.27 17.06
CA ARG A 224 23.07 -4.19 16.28
C ARG A 224 23.01 -3.73 14.81
N ARG A 225 23.94 -4.20 13.97
CA ARG A 225 23.65 -4.42 12.54
C ARG A 225 23.03 -5.81 12.42
N ARG A 226 21.78 -5.92 11.98
CA ARG A 226 21.20 -7.21 11.58
C ARG A 226 20.88 -7.15 10.09
N ARG A 227 21.70 -7.87 9.31
CA ARG A 227 21.33 -8.36 7.99
C ARG A 227 20.28 -9.45 8.19
N ALA A 228 19.23 -9.45 7.38
CA ALA A 228 18.32 -10.59 7.27
C ALA A 228 18.82 -11.48 6.13
N SER A 229 19.23 -12.71 6.46
CA SER A 229 19.48 -13.79 5.52
C SER A 229 18.35 -14.80 5.65
N TRP A 230 17.70 -15.14 4.53
CA TRP A 230 16.69 -16.19 4.46
C TRP A 230 17.36 -17.56 4.42
N CYS A 231 16.95 -18.49 5.29
CA CYS A 231 17.30 -19.90 5.18
C CYS A 231 16.19 -20.61 4.40
N GLY A 232 16.51 -21.04 3.18
CA GLY A 232 15.73 -22.04 2.46
C GLY A 232 16.04 -23.44 2.99
N ARG A 233 15.00 -24.28 3.05
CA ARG A 233 15.13 -25.74 2.91
C ARG A 233 14.28 -26.15 1.73
#